data_AF-A0A378QH38-F1
#
_entry.id   AF-A0A378QH38-F1
#
_cell.length_a   1.000
_cell.length_b   1.000
_cell.length_c   1.000
_cell.angle_alpha   90.00
_cell.angle_beta   90.00
_cell.angle_gamma   90.00
#
_symmetry.space_group_name_H-M   'P 1'
#
loop_
_entity.id
_entity.type
_entity.pdbx_description
1 polymer ?
#
loop_
_entity_poly.entity_id
_entity_poly.type
_entity_poly.pdbx_seq_one_letter_code
_entity_poly.pdbx_strand_id
1 'polypeptide(L)'
;MGTITERKTKDGKTRYRVAIRINKDGVKYSESRTFSKKNLAESWLKKREAEIELNPDSLHTTPTDDMRFADIAQLYLDNVGNEFGRSHKMSILFIAKQPIGAKYVSKLKKADFANFAGI
;
A
#
# COMPACT_ATOMS: atom_id res chain seq x y z
N MET A 1 2.63 -3.15 -20.32
CA MET A 1 3.81 -2.44 -20.81
C MET A 1 3.85 -1.04 -20.21
N GLY A 2 4.89 -0.75 -19.44
CA GLY A 2 5.14 0.61 -18.94
C GLY A 2 5.66 1.54 -20.03
N THR A 3 5.42 2.84 -19.88
CA THR A 3 5.83 3.89 -20.82
C THR A 3 6.92 4.77 -20.22
N ILE A 4 7.95 5.10 -20.99
CA ILE A 4 8.98 6.07 -20.61
C ILE A 4 8.71 7.37 -21.38
N THR A 5 8.52 8.47 -20.65
CA THR A 5 8.32 9.80 -21.21
C THR A 5 9.51 10.69 -20.88
N GLU A 6 10.08 11.33 -21.90
CA GLU A 6 11.14 12.32 -21.73
C GLU A 6 10.53 13.71 -21.55
N ARG A 7 10.98 14.46 -20.54
CA ARG A 7 10.61 15.86 -20.34
C ARG A 7 11.86 16.70 -20.14
N LYS A 8 11.96 17.78 -20.90
CA LYS A 8 12.93 18.85 -20.66
C LYS A 8 12.38 19.81 -19.59
N THR A 9 13.19 20.06 -18.58
CA THR A 9 12.87 20.99 -17.49
C THR A 9 13.18 22.42 -17.94
N LYS A 10 12.60 23.42 -17.28
CA LYS A 10 12.90 24.84 -17.53
C LYS A 10 14.40 25.16 -17.44
N ASP A 11 15.12 24.42 -16.58
CA ASP A 11 16.57 24.50 -16.40
C ASP A 11 17.39 23.73 -17.46
N GLY A 12 16.79 23.29 -18.56
CA GLY A 12 17.46 22.57 -19.64
C GLY A 12 17.79 21.09 -19.36
N LYS A 13 17.60 20.62 -18.12
CA LYS A 13 17.86 19.22 -17.74
C LYS A 13 16.79 18.28 -18.28
N THR A 14 17.22 17.19 -18.91
CA THR A 14 16.36 16.08 -19.33
C THR A 14 16.00 15.17 -18.13
N ARG A 15 14.72 14.85 -17.99
CA ARG A 15 14.21 13.90 -17.00
C ARG A 15 13.40 12.81 -17.71
N TYR A 16 13.61 11.56 -17.29
CA TYR A 16 12.93 10.39 -17.83
C TYR A 16 11.92 9.91 -16.81
N ARG A 17 10.62 10.03 -17.11
CA ARG A 17 9.55 9.51 -16.27
C ARG A 17 9.12 8.16 -16.78
N VAL A 18 9.17 7.15 -15.95
CA VAL A 18 8.56 5.84 -16.20
C VAL A 18 7.17 5.84 -15.58
N ALA A 19 6.18 5.35 -16.30
CA ALA A 19 4.82 5.12 -15.82
C ALA A 19 4.39 3.69 -16.16
N ILE A 20 4.02 2.91 -15.15
CA ILE A 20 3.48 1.57 -15.28
C ILE A 20 1.99 1.66 -14.98
N ARG A 21 1.15 1.29 -15.96
CA ARG A 21 -0.30 1.21 -15.80
C ARG A 21 -0.75 -0.19 -16.14
N ILE A 22 -1.38 -0.85 -15.19
CA ILE A 22 -1.90 -2.20 -15.35
C ILE A 22 -3.35 -2.19 -14.89
N ASN A 23 -4.24 -2.61 -15.78
CA ASN A 23 -5.63 -2.86 -15.47
C ASN A 23 -5.85 -4.36 -15.63
N LYS A 24 -5.90 -5.09 -14.52
CA LYS A 24 -6.14 -6.53 -14.52
C LYS A 24 -7.21 -6.84 -13.47
N ASP A 25 -8.21 -7.61 -13.85
CA ASP A 25 -9.32 -8.06 -12.97
C ASP A 25 -10.01 -6.93 -12.18
N GLY A 26 -10.20 -5.77 -12.82
CA GLY A 26 -10.87 -4.59 -12.23
C GLY A 26 -9.98 -3.73 -11.32
N VAL A 27 -8.75 -4.16 -11.02
CA VAL A 27 -7.80 -3.38 -10.22
C VAL A 27 -6.97 -2.47 -11.12
N LYS A 28 -7.00 -1.16 -10.82
CA LYS A 28 -6.20 -0.15 -11.50
C LYS A 28 -4.91 0.08 -10.73
N TYR A 29 -3.81 -0.49 -11.21
CA TYR A 29 -2.48 -0.23 -10.68
C TYR A 29 -1.77 0.85 -11.51
N SER A 30 -1.29 1.90 -10.85
CA SER A 30 -0.55 2.99 -11.49
C SER A 30 0.66 3.38 -10.65
N GLU A 31 1.85 3.03 -11.11
CA GLU A 31 3.11 3.45 -10.50
C GLU A 31 3.86 4.39 -11.44
N SER A 32 4.50 5.43 -10.90
CA SER A 32 5.37 6.27 -11.72
C SER A 32 6.61 6.73 -10.97
N ARG A 33 7.75 6.72 -11.65
CA ARG A 33 9.05 7.10 -11.08
C ARG A 33 9.87 7.90 -12.09
N THR A 34 10.61 8.89 -11.61
CA THR A 34 11.39 9.79 -12.48
C THR A 34 12.89 9.62 -12.23
N PHE A 35 13.67 9.53 -13.31
CA PHE A 35 15.11 9.36 -13.30
C PHE A 35 15.80 10.46 -14.11
N SER A 36 17.09 10.69 -13.83
CA SER A 36 17.94 11.62 -14.57
C SER A 36 18.58 10.98 -15.81
N LYS A 37 18.76 9.65 -15.83
CA LYS A 37 19.38 8.91 -16.94
C LYS A 37 18.40 7.91 -17.55
N LYS A 38 18.42 7.76 -18.88
CA LYS A 38 17.57 6.82 -19.64
C LYS A 38 17.83 5.36 -19.25
N ASN A 39 19.09 4.96 -19.15
CA ASN A 39 19.47 3.58 -18.81
C ASN A 39 18.95 3.14 -17.43
N LEU A 40 18.90 4.06 -16.46
CA LEU A 40 18.32 3.79 -15.14
C LEU A 40 16.80 3.60 -15.22
N ALA A 41 16.12 4.42 -16.03
CA ALA A 41 14.69 4.30 -16.26
C ALA A 41 14.32 2.95 -16.91
N GLU A 42 15.06 2.52 -17.94
CA GLU A 42 14.85 1.23 -18.60
C GLU A 42 15.12 0.03 -17.68
N SER A 43 16.23 0.09 -16.94
CA SER A 43 16.60 -0.98 -15.99
C SER A 43 15.59 -1.09 -14.85
N TRP A 44 15.07 0.04 -14.36
CA TRP A 44 14.01 0.04 -13.36
C TRP A 44 12.70 -0.51 -13.92
N LEU A 45 12.32 -0.11 -15.15
CA LEU A 45 11.11 -0.61 -15.80
C LEU A 45 11.15 -2.14 -15.95
N LYS A 46 12.26 -2.69 -16.46
CA LYS A 46 12.43 -4.15 -16.62
C LYS A 46 12.37 -4.90 -15.29
N LYS A 47 13.06 -4.39 -14.25
CA LYS A 47 13.01 -4.99 -12.91
C LYS A 47 11.60 -4.97 -12.36
N ARG A 48 10.89 -3.85 -12.50
CA ARG A 48 9.55 -3.70 -11.96
C ARG A 48 8.52 -4.53 -12.71
N GLU A 49 8.62 -4.63 -14.04
CA GLU A 49 7.78 -5.54 -14.83
C GLU A 49 8.02 -7.01 -14.44
N ALA A 50 9.27 -7.42 -14.22
CA ALA A 50 9.59 -8.78 -13.74
C ALA A 50 9.05 -9.05 -12.33
N GLU A 51 9.15 -8.10 -11.40
CA GLU A 51 8.58 -8.22 -10.06
C GLU A 51 7.05 -8.38 -10.09
N ILE A 52 6.37 -7.64 -10.98
CA ILE A 52 4.93 -7.70 -11.16
C ILE A 52 4.50 -9.02 -11.82
N GLU A 53 5.29 -9.54 -12.77
CA GLU A 53 5.04 -10.82 -13.42
C GLU A 53 5.25 -12.00 -12.46
N LEU A 54 6.26 -11.92 -11.59
CA LEU A 54 6.56 -12.95 -10.61
C LEU A 54 5.56 -12.97 -9.44
N ASN A 55 5.03 -11.80 -9.06
CA ASN A 55 4.02 -11.66 -8.01
C ASN A 55 2.79 -10.88 -8.49
N PRO A 56 1.92 -11.48 -9.33
CA PRO A 56 0.68 -10.84 -9.77
C PRO A 56 -0.22 -10.48 -8.59
N ASP A 57 -0.23 -11.30 -7.54
CA ASP A 57 -1.03 -11.08 -6.31
C ASP A 57 -0.57 -9.86 -5.50
N SER A 58 0.68 -9.39 -5.67
CA SER A 58 1.16 -8.15 -5.03
C SER A 58 0.54 -6.88 -5.64
N LEU A 59 -0.10 -6.98 -6.80
CA LEU A 59 -0.95 -5.91 -7.34
C LEU A 59 -2.30 -5.83 -6.61
N HIS A 60 -2.74 -6.93 -5.99
CA HIS A 60 -4.01 -7.08 -5.31
C HIS A 60 -3.91 -6.87 -3.78
N THR A 61 -2.71 -7.05 -3.23
CA THR A 61 -2.43 -6.95 -1.79
C THR A 61 -1.49 -5.78 -1.53
N THR A 62 -2.00 -4.72 -0.91
CA THR A 62 -1.13 -3.76 -0.21
C THR A 62 -0.42 -4.49 0.93
N PRO A 63 0.79 -4.09 1.39
CA PRO A 63 1.44 -4.75 2.54
C PRO A 63 0.56 -4.82 3.79
N THR A 64 -0.41 -3.91 3.90
CA THR A 64 -1.45 -3.86 4.94
C THR A 64 -2.53 -4.93 4.79
N ASP A 65 -2.75 -5.49 3.60
CA ASP A 65 -3.77 -6.52 3.33
C ASP A 65 -3.41 -7.88 3.94
N ASP A 66 -2.13 -8.15 4.12
CA ASP A 66 -1.61 -9.37 4.78
C ASP A 66 -1.48 -9.22 6.30
N MET A 67 -1.74 -8.04 6.85
CA MET A 67 -1.69 -7.81 8.30
C MET A 67 -3.04 -8.09 8.94
N ARG A 68 -3.02 -8.60 10.18
CA ARG A 68 -4.23 -8.67 11.00
C ARG A 68 -4.56 -7.30 11.54
N PHE A 69 -5.84 -7.05 11.82
CA PHE A 69 -6.27 -5.80 12.44
C PHE A 69 -5.53 -5.52 13.76
N ALA A 70 -5.25 -6.55 14.56
CA ALA A 70 -4.48 -6.41 15.79
C ALA A 70 -3.05 -5.90 15.55
N ASP A 71 -2.39 -6.37 14.49
CA ASP A 71 -1.02 -5.96 14.16
C ASP A 71 -1.00 -4.50 13.69
N ILE A 72 -1.99 -4.10 12.90
CA ILE A 72 -2.15 -2.69 12.48
C ILE A 72 -2.47 -1.80 13.69
N ALA A 73 -3.32 -2.25 14.61
CA ALA A 73 -3.65 -1.51 15.82
C ALA A 73 -2.40 -1.27 16.68
N GLN A 74 -1.54 -2.27 16.81
CA GLN A 74 -0.27 -2.14 17.51
C GLN A 74 0.68 -1.18 16.79
N LEU A 75 0.84 -1.34 15.48
CA LEU A 75 1.67 -0.46 14.65
C LEU A 75 1.20 1.01 14.71
N TYR A 76 -0.11 1.24 14.75
CA TYR A 76 -0.69 2.57 14.96
C TYR A 76 -0.30 3.15 16.32
N LEU A 77 -0.43 2.36 17.39
CA LEU A 77 -0.07 2.81 18.74
C LEU A 77 1.43 3.13 18.87
N ASP A 78 2.28 2.35 18.20
CA ASP A 78 3.73 2.54 18.22
C ASP A 78 4.14 3.80 17.44
N ASN A 79 3.51 4.07 16.28
CA ASN A 79 3.81 5.25 15.46
C ASN A 79 3.30 6.56 16.06
N VAL A 80 2.16 6.54 16.73
CA VAL A 80 1.55 7.75 17.31
C VAL A 80 2.16 8.14 18.66
N GLY A 81 2.93 7.24 19.29
CA GLY A 81 3.67 7.55 20.50
C GLY A 81 2.77 7.96 21.68
N ASN A 82 3.07 9.08 22.34
CA ASN A 82 2.35 9.59 23.52
C ASN A 82 1.33 10.70 23.21
N GLU A 83 0.99 10.94 21.94
CA GLU A 83 0.01 11.97 21.57
C GLU A 83 -1.38 11.69 22.13
N PHE A 84 -1.73 10.41 22.31
CA PHE A 84 -3.00 10.01 22.91
C PHE A 84 -2.88 9.53 24.35
N GLY A 85 -3.86 9.92 25.16
CA GLY A 85 -4.00 9.50 26.55
C GLY A 85 -4.33 8.01 26.71
N ARG A 86 -4.20 7.52 27.95
CA ARG A 86 -4.37 6.10 28.31
C ARG A 86 -5.68 5.49 27.81
N SER A 87 -6.80 6.22 27.94
CA SER A 87 -8.13 5.72 27.57
C SER A 87 -8.25 5.38 26.08
N HIS A 88 -7.63 6.17 25.21
CA HIS A 88 -7.64 5.92 23.77
C HIS A 88 -6.82 4.67 23.42
N LYS A 89 -5.62 4.55 24.01
CA LYS A 89 -4.77 3.35 23.86
C LYS A 89 -5.50 2.08 24.32
N MET A 90 -6.15 2.14 25.47
CA MET A 90 -6.90 1.01 26.02
C MET A 90 -8.10 0.62 25.15
N SER A 91 -8.80 1.60 24.56
CA SER A 91 -9.92 1.33 23.65
C SER A 91 -9.46 0.59 22.39
N ILE A 92 -8.35 1.01 21.79
CA ILE A 92 -7.78 0.34 20.61
C ILE A 92 -7.32 -1.07 20.95
N LEU A 93 -6.58 -1.24 22.05
CA LEU A 93 -6.14 -2.57 22.51
C LEU A 93 -7.32 -3.48 22.85
N PHE A 94 -8.40 -2.91 23.38
CA PHE A 94 -9.62 -3.67 23.65
C PHE A 94 -10.23 -4.20 22.35
N ILE A 95 -10.40 -3.35 21.33
CA ILE A 95 -10.94 -3.78 20.01
C ILE A 95 -10.00 -4.81 19.36
N ALA A 96 -8.69 -4.61 19.44
CA ALA A 96 -7.69 -5.52 18.87
C ALA A 96 -7.69 -6.93 19.51
N LYS A 97 -8.12 -7.07 20.77
CA LYS A 97 -8.22 -8.38 21.45
C LYS A 97 -9.46 -9.17 21.08
N GLN A 98 -10.44 -8.55 20.43
CA GLN A 98 -11.71 -9.19 20.08
C GLN A 98 -11.55 -10.03 18.80
N PRO A 99 -12.56 -10.87 18.43
CA PRO A 99 -12.49 -11.70 17.23
C PRO A 99 -12.26 -10.92 15.93
N ILE A 100 -12.67 -9.65 15.89
CA ILE A 100 -12.38 -8.73 14.77
C ILE A 100 -10.88 -8.48 14.59
N GLY A 101 -10.12 -8.50 15.69
CA GLY A 101 -8.67 -8.29 15.71
C GLY A 101 -7.86 -9.40 15.04
N ALA A 102 -8.36 -10.63 15.05
CA ALA A 102 -7.71 -11.77 14.42
C ALA A 102 -7.90 -11.81 12.89
N LYS A 103 -8.83 -11.00 12.35
CA LYS A 103 -9.09 -10.96 10.91
C LYS A 103 -8.03 -10.16 10.17
N TYR A 104 -7.71 -10.62 8.97
CA TYR A 104 -6.91 -9.85 8.01
C TYR A 104 -7.67 -8.60 7.59
N VAL A 105 -6.94 -7.50 7.45
CA VAL A 105 -7.54 -6.19 7.13
C VAL A 105 -8.23 -6.22 5.77
N SER A 106 -7.64 -6.92 4.80
CA SER A 106 -8.23 -7.21 3.49
C SER A 106 -9.58 -7.92 3.54
N LYS A 107 -9.84 -8.68 4.62
CA LYS A 107 -11.05 -9.49 4.79
C LYS A 107 -12.09 -8.84 5.71
N LEU A 108 -11.80 -7.66 6.27
CA LEU A 108 -12.75 -6.94 7.11
C LEU A 108 -13.91 -6.40 6.27
N LYS A 109 -15.13 -6.73 6.69
CA LYS A 109 -16.37 -6.24 6.06
C LYS A 109 -17.18 -5.41 7.06
N LYS A 110 -18.12 -4.62 6.55
CA LYS A 110 -19.08 -3.86 7.37
C LYS A 110 -19.79 -4.74 8.41
N ALA A 111 -20.13 -5.97 8.05
CA ALA A 111 -20.76 -6.94 8.95
C ALA A 111 -19.88 -7.29 10.17
N ASP A 112 -18.56 -7.27 10.03
CA ASP A 112 -17.65 -7.56 11.15
C ASP A 112 -17.68 -6.47 12.22
N PHE A 113 -17.77 -5.21 11.78
CA PHE A 113 -17.94 -4.06 12.68
C PHE A 113 -19.32 -4.05 13.33
N ALA A 114 -20.37 -4.41 12.59
CA ALA A 114 -21.74 -4.52 13.12
C ALA A 114 -21.83 -5.63 14.19
N ASN A 115 -21.29 -6.81 13.89
CA ASN A 115 -21.19 -7.93 14.84
C ASN A 115 -20.39 -7.56 16.09
N PHE A 116 -19.31 -6.79 15.95
CA PHE A 116 -18.54 -6.29 17.11
C PHE A 116 -19.36 -5.31 17.96
N ALA A 117 -20.14 -4.42 17.32
CA ALA A 117 -21.01 -3.46 18.00
C ALA A 117 -22.28 -4.09 18.59
N GLY A 118 -22.61 -5.33 18.21
CA GLY A 118 -23.83 -6.02 18.62
C GLY A 118 -25.09 -5.48 17.94
N ILE A 119 -24.96 -4.95 16.71
CA ILE A 119 -26.02 -4.32 15.91
C ILE A 119 -26.20 -5.07 14.59
#